data_AF-A0A1M7CNJ9-F1
#
_entry.id   AF-A0A1M7CNJ9-F1
#
_cell.length_a   1.000
_cell.length_b   1.000
_cell.length_c   1.000
_cell.angle_alpha   90.00
_cell.angle_beta   90.00
_cell.angle_gamma   90.00
#
_symmetry.space_group_name_H-M   'P 1'
#
loop_
_entity.id
_entity.type
_entity.pdbx_description
1 polymer ?
#
loop_
_entity_poly.entity_id
_entity_poly.type
_entity_poly.pdbx_seq_one_letter_code
_entity_poly.pdbx_strand_id
1 'polypeptide(L)'
;MKQSFLYLSIFLLFTHCKRNEEHPKIAKADVEITQKINTLYKTYGKSSDAIYNQSIPKFLFSHELEEAFQEAIDASKADIEKVKNSDHPTDKPLLMEGSVFTSLYEGYTSYTIKSIDVKESTQPLGAAADVIIYFENSQVSPKITWTDKIHLVNPYHAGWRIDNITFSEKLAGEKDLKSSLQNFISGAK
;
A
#
# COMPACT_ATOMS: atom_id res chain seq x y z
N MET A 1 62.01 -45.12 -38.05
CA MET A 1 60.64 -45.65 -37.88
C MET A 1 60.40 -45.98 -36.42
N LYS A 2 59.17 -45.74 -35.94
CA LYS A 2 58.62 -45.94 -34.57
C LYS A 2 58.89 -44.79 -33.59
N GLN A 3 57.95 -44.29 -32.80
CA GLN A 3 56.49 -44.36 -32.73
C GLN A 3 56.08 -43.22 -31.78
N SER A 4 55.03 -42.49 -32.13
CA SER A 4 54.41 -41.40 -31.36
C SER A 4 53.78 -41.91 -30.06
N PHE A 5 53.80 -41.11 -28.99
CA PHE A 5 52.66 -40.98 -28.06
C PHE A 5 52.65 -39.61 -27.38
N LEU A 6 51.68 -38.79 -27.78
CA LEU A 6 51.16 -37.62 -27.06
C LEU A 6 50.48 -38.10 -25.76
N TYR A 7 50.72 -37.42 -24.64
CA TYR A 7 49.73 -37.32 -23.57
C TYR A 7 49.71 -35.90 -22.98
N LEU A 8 48.62 -35.22 -23.31
CA LEU A 8 48.19 -33.91 -22.85
C LEU A 8 47.38 -34.13 -21.56
N SER A 9 47.93 -33.78 -20.40
CA SER A 9 47.17 -33.78 -19.14
C SER A 9 46.80 -32.35 -18.76
N ILE A 10 45.66 -31.90 -19.30
CA ILE A 10 44.95 -30.71 -18.82
C ILE A 10 44.14 -31.15 -17.58
N PHE A 11 44.64 -30.82 -16.40
CA PHE A 11 43.85 -30.87 -15.17
C PHE A 11 42.97 -29.60 -15.11
N LEU A 12 41.77 -29.67 -15.69
CA LEU A 12 40.70 -28.72 -15.40
C LEU A 12 40.05 -29.11 -14.06
N LEU A 13 40.55 -28.52 -12.97
CA LEU A 13 39.84 -28.50 -11.71
C LEU A 13 38.61 -27.59 -11.88
N PHE A 14 37.44 -28.19 -12.14
CA PHE A 14 36.17 -27.49 -12.01
C PHE A 14 35.94 -27.18 -10.52
N THR A 15 36.42 -26.02 -10.08
CA THR A 15 35.97 -25.42 -8.83
C THR A 15 34.49 -25.09 -8.98
N HIS A 16 33.64 -25.93 -8.43
CA HIS A 16 32.21 -25.68 -8.31
C HIS A 16 32.02 -24.57 -7.27
N CYS A 17 32.13 -23.31 -7.71
CA CYS A 17 31.68 -22.17 -6.93
C CYS A 17 30.15 -22.28 -6.79
N LYS A 18 29.69 -22.74 -5.62
CA LYS A 18 28.35 -22.39 -5.13
C LYS A 18 28.29 -20.88 -5.01
N ARG A 19 27.82 -20.21 -6.05
CA ARG A 19 27.43 -18.82 -5.99
C ARG A 19 26.12 -18.79 -5.22
N ASN A 20 26.21 -18.44 -3.94
CA ASN A 20 25.05 -17.92 -3.22
C ASN A 20 24.63 -16.65 -3.94
N GLU A 21 23.58 -16.72 -4.76
CA GLU A 21 22.93 -15.53 -5.27
C GLU A 21 22.17 -14.89 -4.11
N GLU A 22 22.85 -14.07 -3.32
CA GLU A 22 22.15 -13.08 -2.50
C GLU A 22 21.40 -12.17 -3.47
N HIS A 23 20.06 -12.22 -3.45
CA HIS A 23 19.16 -11.46 -4.33
C HIS A 23 19.20 -9.95 -3.97
N PRO A 24 20.01 -9.11 -4.64
CA PRO A 24 20.19 -7.71 -4.24
C PRO A 24 18.96 -6.85 -4.61
N LYS A 25 18.15 -7.35 -5.55
CA LYS A 25 16.92 -6.69 -6.00
C LYS A 25 15.80 -6.74 -4.97
N ILE A 26 15.68 -7.86 -4.22
CA ILE A 26 14.63 -8.06 -3.21
C ILE A 26 14.89 -7.13 -2.02
N ALA A 27 16.13 -7.12 -1.50
CA ALA A 27 16.51 -6.24 -0.40
C ALA A 27 16.29 -4.74 -0.70
N LYS A 28 16.43 -4.32 -1.98
CA LYS A 28 16.15 -2.94 -2.39
C LYS A 28 14.65 -2.65 -2.46
N ALA A 29 13.83 -3.59 -2.92
CA ALA A 29 12.39 -3.43 -3.00
C ALA A 29 11.76 -3.30 -1.60
N ASP A 30 12.18 -4.13 -0.64
CA ASP A 30 11.67 -4.10 0.73
C ASP A 30 11.90 -2.75 1.40
N VAL A 31 13.07 -2.13 1.18
CA VAL A 31 13.41 -0.80 1.70
C VAL A 31 12.48 0.27 1.11
N GLU A 32 12.28 0.28 -0.21
CA GLU A 32 11.41 1.25 -0.87
C GLU A 32 9.95 1.08 -0.45
N ILE A 33 9.44 -0.16 -0.42
CA ILE A 33 8.09 -0.50 0.02
C ILE A 33 7.88 -0.05 1.47
N THR A 34 8.84 -0.35 2.36
CA THR A 34 8.79 0.10 3.77
C THR A 34 8.73 1.62 3.87
N GLN A 35 9.49 2.34 3.04
CA GLN A 35 9.44 3.81 3.00
C GLN A 35 8.06 4.32 2.56
N LYS A 36 7.41 3.69 1.57
CA LYS A 36 6.04 4.05 1.14
C LYS A 36 5.04 3.86 2.27
N ILE A 37 5.10 2.72 2.95
CA ILE A 37 4.20 2.40 4.07
C ILE A 37 4.40 3.36 5.24
N ASN A 38 5.66 3.64 5.59
CA ASN A 38 5.96 4.62 6.63
C ASN A 38 5.46 6.02 6.26
N THR A 39 5.58 6.40 4.99
CA THR A 39 5.07 7.69 4.48
C THR A 39 3.54 7.75 4.57
N LEU A 40 2.85 6.69 4.15
CA LEU A 40 1.39 6.57 4.27
C LEU A 40 0.94 6.80 5.72
N TYR A 41 1.44 5.97 6.64
CA TYR A 41 0.96 5.97 8.02
C TYR A 41 1.43 7.17 8.83
N LYS A 42 2.58 7.77 8.51
CA LYS A 42 3.02 9.02 9.12
C LYS A 42 2.15 10.21 8.70
N THR A 43 1.72 10.23 7.44
CA THR A 43 1.02 11.38 6.86
C THR A 43 -0.49 11.28 7.02
N TYR A 44 -1.06 10.10 6.77
CA TYR A 44 -2.50 9.89 6.65
C TYR A 44 -3.07 8.88 7.65
N GLY A 45 -2.22 8.14 8.37
CA GLY A 45 -2.68 7.02 9.21
C GLY A 45 -3.44 7.41 10.48
N LYS A 46 -3.43 8.68 10.90
CA LYS A 46 -4.01 9.11 12.18
C LYS A 46 -5.44 9.65 12.08
N SER A 47 -5.79 10.33 10.99
CA SER A 47 -7.15 10.85 10.78
C SER A 47 -7.37 11.17 9.30
N SER A 48 -8.64 11.28 8.90
CA SER A 48 -9.04 11.73 7.56
C SER A 48 -8.72 13.21 7.29
N ASP A 49 -8.42 14.03 8.31
CA ASP A 49 -8.13 15.46 8.13
C ASP A 49 -6.96 15.72 7.17
N ALA A 50 -5.95 14.86 7.20
CA ALA A 50 -4.78 14.99 6.35
C ALA A 50 -5.13 14.87 4.85
N ILE A 51 -6.20 14.13 4.51
CA ILE A 51 -6.67 13.92 3.14
C ILE A 51 -7.24 15.23 2.56
N TYR A 52 -7.88 16.06 3.40
CA TYR A 52 -8.47 17.33 2.94
C TYR A 52 -7.48 18.50 2.94
N ASN A 53 -6.48 18.46 3.82
CA ASN A 53 -5.56 19.58 4.03
C ASN A 53 -4.26 19.47 3.20
N GLN A 54 -4.04 18.34 2.52
CA GLN A 54 -2.84 18.10 1.73
C GLN A 54 -3.22 17.53 0.37
N SER A 55 -2.48 17.89 -0.67
CA SER A 55 -2.63 17.27 -1.98
C SER A 55 -2.30 15.78 -1.90
N ILE A 56 -3.05 14.94 -2.61
CA ILE A 56 -2.78 13.50 -2.70
C ILE A 56 -1.47 13.27 -3.47
N PRO A 57 -0.43 12.68 -2.85
CA PRO A 57 0.88 12.56 -3.46
C PRO A 57 0.89 11.48 -4.54
N LYS A 58 1.06 11.92 -5.80
CA LYS A 58 1.17 11.05 -6.99
C LYS A 58 2.28 10.00 -6.93
N PHE A 59 3.28 10.23 -6.08
CA PHE A 59 4.38 9.29 -5.89
C PHE A 59 4.03 8.16 -4.91
N LEU A 60 2.99 8.33 -4.09
CA LEU A 60 2.63 7.41 -3.03
C LEU A 60 1.55 6.42 -3.46
N PHE A 61 0.54 6.90 -4.20
CA PHE A 61 -0.61 6.11 -4.63
C PHE A 61 -0.54 5.77 -6.11
N SER A 62 -1.17 4.66 -6.52
CA SER A 62 -1.41 4.37 -7.93
C SER A 62 -2.32 5.44 -8.52
N HIS A 63 -2.26 5.62 -9.84
CA HIS A 63 -3.05 6.64 -10.52
C HIS A 63 -4.55 6.47 -10.25
N GLU A 64 -5.06 5.25 -10.35
CA GLU A 64 -6.47 4.93 -10.08
C GLU A 64 -6.87 5.28 -8.64
N LEU A 65 -6.02 4.94 -7.65
CA LEU A 65 -6.32 5.26 -6.25
C LEU A 65 -6.21 6.77 -5.98
N GLU A 66 -5.26 7.46 -6.61
CA GLU A 66 -5.15 8.93 -6.58
C GLU A 66 -6.44 9.59 -7.09
N GLU A 67 -6.93 9.15 -8.25
CA GLU A 67 -8.17 9.67 -8.86
C GLU A 67 -9.38 9.42 -7.96
N ALA A 68 -9.52 8.22 -7.40
CA ALA A 68 -10.61 7.91 -6.48
C ALA A 68 -10.60 8.80 -5.23
N PHE A 69 -9.42 9.08 -4.66
CA PHE A 69 -9.33 10.03 -3.55
C PHE A 69 -9.71 11.44 -3.98
N GLN A 70 -9.24 11.89 -5.14
CA GLN A 70 -9.55 13.23 -5.63
C GLN A 70 -11.05 13.39 -5.87
N GLU A 71 -11.73 12.40 -6.48
CA GLU A 71 -13.18 12.41 -6.67
C GLU A 71 -13.93 12.43 -5.33
N ALA A 72 -13.52 11.63 -4.34
CA ALA A 72 -14.11 11.64 -3.00
C ALA A 72 -13.94 13.00 -2.30
N ILE A 73 -12.75 13.61 -2.39
CA ILE A 73 -12.49 14.95 -1.83
C ILE A 73 -13.38 16.01 -2.49
N ASP A 74 -13.51 15.96 -3.82
CA ASP A 74 -14.30 16.92 -4.56
C ASP A 74 -15.80 16.77 -4.28
N ALA A 75 -16.28 15.53 -4.09
CA ALA A 75 -17.64 15.25 -3.62
C ALA A 75 -17.89 15.87 -2.23
N SER A 76 -16.97 15.70 -1.27
CA SER A 76 -17.06 16.35 0.04
C SER A 76 -17.08 17.87 -0.07
N LYS A 77 -16.20 18.48 -0.87
CA LYS A 77 -16.16 19.94 -1.04
C LYS A 77 -17.44 20.49 -1.64
N ALA A 78 -18.02 19.79 -2.62
CA ALA A 78 -19.29 20.16 -3.20
C ALA A 78 -20.42 20.12 -2.16
N ASP A 79 -20.47 19.06 -1.33
CA ASP A 79 -21.50 18.94 -0.29
C ASP A 79 -21.31 19.95 0.85
N ILE A 80 -20.07 20.26 1.25
CA ILE A 80 -19.75 21.34 2.21
C ILE A 80 -20.34 22.68 1.73
N GLU A 81 -20.08 23.07 0.47
CA GLU A 81 -20.62 24.32 -0.05
C GLU A 81 -22.14 24.27 -0.25
N LYS A 82 -22.71 23.11 -0.59
CA LYS A 82 -24.16 22.92 -0.66
C LYS A 82 -24.82 23.11 0.70
N VAL A 83 -24.33 22.44 1.75
CA VAL A 83 -24.87 22.53 3.11
C VAL A 83 -24.78 23.97 3.63
N LYS A 84 -23.61 24.60 3.48
CA LYS A 84 -23.38 25.99 3.89
C LYS A 84 -24.36 27.00 3.26
N ASN A 85 -24.85 26.72 2.05
CA ASN A 85 -25.80 27.57 1.33
C ASN A 85 -27.25 27.04 1.39
N SER A 86 -27.53 26.04 2.23
CA SER A 86 -28.87 25.47 2.42
C SER A 86 -29.68 26.19 3.49
N ASP A 87 -30.95 25.81 3.65
CA ASP A 87 -31.81 26.27 4.75
C ASP A 87 -31.35 25.76 6.14
N HIS A 88 -30.41 24.81 6.16
CA HIS A 88 -29.84 24.21 7.37
C HIS A 88 -28.30 24.24 7.32
N PRO A 89 -27.65 25.44 7.40
CA PRO A 89 -26.20 25.59 7.23
C PRO A 89 -25.36 24.98 8.37
N THR A 90 -26.01 24.47 9.42
CA THR A 90 -25.39 23.76 10.54
C THR A 90 -25.46 22.25 10.41
N ASP A 91 -26.13 21.74 9.36
CA ASP A 91 -26.14 20.30 9.10
C ASP A 91 -24.73 19.79 8.84
N LYS A 92 -24.52 18.51 9.11
CA LYS A 92 -23.22 17.88 8.90
C LYS A 92 -23.04 17.57 7.41
N PRO A 93 -22.02 18.12 6.73
CA PRO A 93 -21.73 17.75 5.35
C PRO A 93 -21.17 16.34 5.25
N LEU A 94 -21.25 15.77 4.06
CA LEU A 94 -20.69 14.47 3.74
C LEU A 94 -19.15 14.52 3.74
N LEU A 95 -18.55 13.83 4.71
CA LEU A 95 -17.11 13.74 4.88
C LEU A 95 -16.70 12.28 5.01
N MET A 96 -15.55 11.91 4.43
CA MET A 96 -14.80 10.72 4.84
C MET A 96 -14.37 10.87 6.30
N GLU A 97 -14.82 9.96 7.16
CA GLU A 97 -14.60 10.01 8.60
C GLU A 97 -13.78 8.83 9.11
N GLY A 98 -13.24 8.99 10.32
CA GLY A 98 -12.42 7.98 10.97
C GLY A 98 -11.06 7.76 10.28
N SER A 99 -10.46 6.60 10.56
CA SER A 99 -9.22 6.17 9.93
C SER A 99 -9.51 5.53 8.57
N VAL A 100 -9.30 6.29 7.51
CA VAL A 100 -9.58 5.85 6.13
C VAL A 100 -8.65 4.71 5.67
N PHE A 101 -7.44 4.64 6.22
CA PHE A 101 -6.41 3.71 5.74
C PHE A 101 -6.29 2.42 6.58
N THR A 102 -7.18 2.19 7.53
CA THR A 102 -7.15 0.99 8.39
C THR A 102 -8.55 0.49 8.71
N SER A 103 -8.69 -0.79 9.00
CA SER A 103 -10.00 -1.39 9.29
C SER A 103 -10.75 -0.85 10.50
N LEU A 104 -10.05 -0.32 11.51
CA LEU A 104 -10.68 0.20 12.71
C LEU A 104 -10.99 1.68 12.53
N TYR A 105 -12.25 2.08 12.72
CA TYR A 105 -12.71 3.46 12.54
C TYR A 105 -11.95 4.45 13.43
N GLU A 106 -11.69 4.08 14.68
CA GLU A 106 -10.93 4.87 15.65
C GLU A 106 -9.42 4.92 15.33
N GLY A 107 -8.95 4.14 14.35
CA GLY A 107 -7.56 4.05 13.95
C GLY A 107 -6.71 3.21 14.91
N TYR A 108 -5.39 3.27 14.72
CA TYR A 108 -4.39 2.51 15.48
C TYR A 108 -3.52 3.42 16.35
N THR A 109 -2.94 2.84 17.41
CA THR A 109 -1.90 3.48 18.22
C THR A 109 -0.50 3.08 17.76
N SER A 110 -0.34 1.84 17.25
CA SER A 110 0.91 1.37 16.66
C SER A 110 0.67 0.38 15.52
N TYR A 111 1.68 0.21 14.68
CA TYR A 111 1.68 -0.81 13.62
C TYR A 111 3.05 -1.45 13.47
N THR A 112 3.09 -2.63 12.87
CA THR A 112 4.31 -3.36 12.50
C THR A 112 4.12 -4.04 11.16
N ILE A 113 5.09 -3.86 10.26
CA ILE A 113 5.16 -4.62 9.01
C ILE A 113 5.56 -6.06 9.37
N LYS A 114 4.69 -7.03 9.09
CA LYS A 114 4.93 -8.45 9.39
C LYS A 114 5.65 -9.18 8.27
N SER A 115 5.28 -8.89 7.02
CA SER A 115 5.88 -9.53 5.85
C SER A 115 5.67 -8.66 4.61
N ILE A 116 6.63 -8.70 3.70
CA ILE A 116 6.58 -8.12 2.37
C ILE A 116 6.75 -9.29 1.38
N ASP A 117 5.81 -9.47 0.46
CA ASP A 117 5.84 -10.52 -0.56
C ASP A 117 5.83 -9.88 -1.95
N VAL A 118 7.01 -9.76 -2.56
CA VAL A 118 7.21 -9.14 -3.88
C VAL A 118 7.12 -10.19 -4.98
N LYS A 119 6.33 -9.91 -6.01
CA LYS A 119 6.12 -10.78 -7.18
C LYS A 119 6.25 -9.99 -8.46
N GLU A 120 6.80 -10.61 -9.50
CA GLU A 120 6.67 -10.07 -10.85
C GLU A 120 5.18 -10.12 -11.25
N SER A 121 4.71 -9.07 -11.90
CA SER A 121 3.34 -8.95 -12.38
C SER A 121 3.34 -8.73 -13.89
N THR A 122 2.44 -9.44 -14.57
CA THR A 122 2.19 -9.23 -16.00
C THR A 122 1.09 -8.19 -16.24
N GLN A 123 0.31 -7.85 -15.21
CA GLN A 123 -0.77 -6.86 -15.27
C GLN A 123 -0.87 -6.09 -13.93
N PRO A 124 -0.46 -4.81 -13.86
CA PRO A 124 0.31 -4.09 -14.90
C PRO A 124 1.68 -4.76 -15.11
N LEU A 125 2.26 -4.61 -16.31
CA LEU A 125 3.61 -5.09 -16.59
C LEU A 125 4.59 -4.45 -15.58
N GLY A 126 5.34 -5.26 -14.83
CA GLY A 126 6.28 -4.79 -13.81
C GLY A 126 6.25 -5.71 -12.60
N ALA A 127 6.16 -5.14 -11.39
CA ALA A 127 6.07 -5.91 -10.15
C ALA A 127 4.86 -5.50 -9.31
N ALA A 128 4.43 -6.39 -8.42
CA ALA A 128 3.42 -6.18 -7.40
C ALA A 128 3.95 -6.67 -6.04
N ALA A 129 3.41 -6.16 -4.95
CA ALA A 129 3.75 -6.61 -3.62
C ALA A 129 2.53 -6.62 -2.70
N ASP A 130 2.42 -7.67 -1.90
CA ASP A 130 1.48 -7.74 -0.79
C ASP A 130 2.24 -7.53 0.53
N VAL A 131 1.76 -6.62 1.36
CA VAL A 131 2.36 -6.32 2.67
C VAL A 131 1.35 -6.52 3.78
N ILE A 132 1.70 -7.35 4.75
CA ILE A 132 0.87 -7.63 5.91
C ILE A 132 1.24 -6.66 7.03
N ILE A 133 0.28 -5.86 7.48
CA ILE A 133 0.45 -4.90 8.56
C ILE A 133 -0.32 -5.37 9.78
N TYR A 134 0.39 -5.57 10.89
CA TYR A 134 -0.24 -5.81 12.19
C TYR A 134 -0.48 -4.48 12.88
N PHE A 135 -1.70 -4.27 13.35
CA PHE A 135 -2.11 -3.08 14.06
C PHE A 135 -2.52 -3.37 15.49
N GLU A 136 -2.38 -2.34 16.31
CA GLU A 136 -2.87 -2.30 17.68
C GLU A 136 -3.54 -0.94 17.94
N ASN A 137 -4.66 -0.95 18.66
CA ASN A 137 -5.22 0.23 19.32
C ASN A 137 -5.30 -0.04 20.82
N SER A 138 -4.40 0.61 21.55
CA SER A 138 -4.26 0.53 23.00
C SER A 138 -4.98 1.66 23.76
N GLN A 139 -5.72 2.54 23.07
CA GLN A 139 -6.54 3.60 23.69
C GLN A 139 -7.92 3.10 24.14
N VAL A 140 -8.28 1.87 23.75
CA VAL A 140 -9.55 1.22 24.11
C VAL A 140 -9.30 0.01 25.03
N SER A 141 -10.34 -0.38 25.78
CA SER A 141 -10.31 -1.52 26.70
C SER A 141 -11.48 -2.49 26.43
N PRO A 142 -11.23 -3.77 26.10
CA PRO A 142 -9.90 -4.37 25.90
C PRO A 142 -9.20 -3.80 24.66
N LYS A 143 -7.87 -3.93 24.66
CA LYS A 143 -7.04 -3.57 23.51
C LYS A 143 -7.48 -4.31 22.25
N ILE A 144 -7.60 -3.60 21.13
CA ILE A 144 -7.95 -4.18 19.84
C ILE A 144 -6.69 -4.38 19.01
N THR A 145 -6.58 -5.53 18.34
CA THR A 145 -5.47 -5.83 17.43
C THR A 145 -6.01 -6.48 16.17
N TRP A 146 -5.46 -6.13 15.02
CA TRP A 146 -5.93 -6.67 13.74
C TRP A 146 -4.82 -6.65 12.69
N THR A 147 -5.17 -7.08 11.49
CA THR A 147 -4.24 -7.13 10.37
C THR A 147 -4.94 -6.69 9.10
N ASP A 148 -4.30 -5.77 8.40
CA ASP A 148 -4.70 -5.33 7.06
C ASP A 148 -3.61 -5.73 6.06
N LYS A 149 -3.98 -5.81 4.80
CA LYS A 149 -3.04 -6.10 3.71
C LYS A 149 -2.96 -4.90 2.77
N ILE A 150 -1.77 -4.34 2.62
CA ILE A 150 -1.51 -3.29 1.62
C ILE A 150 -1.04 -3.95 0.33
N HIS A 151 -1.68 -3.58 -0.78
CA HIS A 151 -1.29 -3.96 -2.12
C HIS A 151 -0.50 -2.81 -2.74
N LEU A 152 0.69 -3.11 -3.27
CA LEU A 152 1.51 -2.16 -4.00
C LEU A 152 1.76 -2.64 -5.42
N VAL A 153 1.95 -1.69 -6.33
CA VAL A 153 2.31 -1.91 -7.73
C VAL A 153 3.54 -1.09 -8.10
N ASN A 154 4.35 -1.63 -9.00
CA ASN A 154 5.51 -0.97 -9.58
C ASN A 154 5.48 -1.14 -11.11
N PRO A 155 4.54 -0.44 -11.79
CA PRO A 155 4.35 -0.60 -13.23
C PRO A 155 5.59 -0.11 -13.96
N TYR A 156 6.06 -0.92 -14.91
CA TYR A 156 7.26 -0.68 -15.71
C TYR A 156 8.52 -0.38 -14.88
N HIS A 157 8.56 -0.85 -13.63
CA HIS A 157 9.61 -0.55 -12.65
C HIS A 157 9.82 0.96 -12.38
N ALA A 158 8.78 1.78 -12.53
CA ALA A 158 8.81 3.24 -12.37
C ALA A 158 8.72 3.74 -10.91
N GLY A 159 8.78 2.83 -9.94
CA GLY A 159 8.68 3.11 -8.50
C GLY A 159 7.42 2.52 -7.87
N TRP A 160 7.56 2.08 -6.61
CA TRP A 160 6.46 1.46 -5.85
C TRP A 160 5.39 2.48 -5.47
N ARG A 161 4.12 2.08 -5.61
CA ARG A 161 2.93 2.86 -5.27
C ARG A 161 1.92 1.97 -4.57
N ILE A 162 1.21 2.51 -3.58
CA ILE A 162 0.09 1.84 -2.92
C ILE A 162 -1.08 1.83 -3.88
N ASP A 163 -1.60 0.65 -4.16
CA ASP A 163 -2.73 0.46 -5.06
C ASP A 163 -4.03 0.21 -4.33
N ASN A 164 -4.02 -0.57 -3.25
CA ASN A 164 -5.21 -0.83 -2.46
C ASN A 164 -4.84 -1.25 -1.03
N ILE A 165 -5.83 -1.26 -0.14
CA ILE A 165 -5.71 -1.83 1.20
C ILE A 165 -6.91 -2.76 1.39
N THR A 166 -6.65 -4.06 1.56
CA THR A 166 -7.67 -5.01 1.98
C THR A 166 -7.80 -4.95 3.49
N PHE A 167 -9.02 -4.72 3.95
CA PHE A 167 -9.34 -4.57 5.35
C PHE A 167 -9.66 -5.93 6.02
N SER A 168 -9.51 -5.96 7.33
CA SER A 168 -9.91 -7.07 8.18
C SER A 168 -11.43 -7.23 8.18
N GLU A 169 -11.90 -8.37 7.69
CA GLU A 169 -13.32 -8.77 7.65
C GLU A 169 -14.02 -8.73 9.03
N LYS A 170 -13.25 -8.73 10.13
CA LYS A 170 -13.79 -8.72 11.49
C LYS A 170 -14.14 -7.33 12.01
N LEU A 171 -13.54 -6.28 11.44
CA LEU A 171 -13.62 -4.92 11.96
C LEU A 171 -14.19 -3.93 10.96
N ALA A 172 -13.86 -4.09 9.68
CA ALA A 172 -14.28 -3.14 8.68
C ALA A 172 -15.71 -3.42 8.19
N GLY A 173 -16.48 -2.35 8.00
CA GLY A 173 -17.76 -2.43 7.29
C GLY A 173 -17.58 -2.58 5.78
N GLU A 174 -16.40 -2.22 5.27
CA GLU A 174 -16.02 -2.30 3.86
C GLU A 174 -14.92 -3.33 3.64
N LYS A 175 -14.89 -3.93 2.44
CA LYS A 175 -13.90 -4.96 2.10
C LYS A 175 -12.49 -4.39 1.92
N ASP A 176 -12.39 -3.26 1.22
CA ASP A 176 -11.12 -2.65 0.85
C ASP A 176 -11.28 -1.14 0.61
N LEU A 177 -10.15 -0.44 0.59
CA LEU A 177 -10.09 1.01 0.45
C LEU A 177 -10.71 1.51 -0.85
N LYS A 178 -10.40 0.86 -1.99
CA LYS A 178 -11.00 1.24 -3.29
C LYS A 178 -12.53 1.13 -3.24
N SER A 179 -13.07 0.05 -2.68
CA SER A 179 -14.51 -0.14 -2.52
C SER A 179 -15.13 0.90 -1.59
N SER A 180 -14.46 1.20 -0.47
CA SER A 180 -14.90 2.23 0.48
C SER A 180 -15.01 3.62 -0.17
N LEU A 181 -14.01 4.01 -0.97
CA LEU A 181 -14.04 5.26 -1.73
C LEU A 181 -15.16 5.29 -2.77
N GLN A 182 -15.35 4.19 -3.51
CA GLN A 182 -16.41 4.10 -4.51
C GLN A 182 -17.80 4.17 -3.90
N ASN A 183 -18.02 3.54 -2.74
CA ASN A 183 -19.27 3.63 -2.01
C ASN A 183 -19.53 5.04 -1.49
N PHE A 184 -18.49 5.71 -0.98
CA PHE A 184 -18.57 7.11 -0.56
C PHE A 184 -18.96 8.03 -1.73
N ILE A 185 -18.25 7.92 -2.86
CA ILE A 185 -18.52 8.70 -4.08
C ILE A 185 -19.94 8.43 -4.60
N SER A 186 -20.38 7.18 -4.58
CA SER A 186 -21.71 6.80 -5.07
C SER A 186 -22.82 7.33 -4.16
N GLY A 187 -22.59 7.36 -2.85
CA GLY A 187 -23.53 7.95 -1.88
C GLY A 187 -23.61 9.48 -1.95
N ALA A 188 -22.66 10.14 -2.61
CA ALA A 188 -22.64 11.59 -2.80
C ALA A 188 -23.44 12.06 -4.03
N LYS A 189 -23.86 11.14 -4.91
CA LYS A 189 -24.64 11.40 -6.12
C LYS A 189 -26.14 11.33 -5.83
#